data_AF-A0A939WPP5-F1
#
_entry.id   AF-A0A939WPP5-F1
#
_cell.length_a   1.000
_cell.length_b   1.000
_cell.length_c   1.000
_cell.angle_alpha   90.00
_cell.angle_beta   90.00
_cell.angle_gamma   90.00
#
_symmetry.space_group_name_H-M   'P 1'
#
loop_
_entity.id
_entity.type
_entity.pdbx_description
1 polymer ?
#
loop_
_entity_poly.entity_id
_entity_poly.type
_entity_poly.pdbx_seq_one_letter_code
_entity_poly.pdbx_strand_id
1 'polypeptide(L)'
;MKKFLTISLMILAMFFFVSCAEDDEDFTDTGDNSQGENGNDNNSGDTGNNNDQTDTTDTGSHNDPADSGDTGNNNDPADSGDTGNNNDPADSGDTGNNNDPADSGDTGNDPIPPQQECTGISVEWDTLYMDEDYSNSFYADASFGDASLSDFIALEFYQNDDFTTTAGTFNLGTGSNTNYKTCSECVRAYQDIASDGSSYAKQYFQKSGTLKISNVDSDGNISGTLEATLIEVTIGSKEEGYPSNPVAGGACIEIESGTFGEGEEEACVPDCTGKICGSDGCGGVCGNCNTGLACSENQNECVELEISECTGLSLEWDSLYRPDYINEFYALSEEEDGPMARMEFWQNEQTGAITAGTYDLGSAKNLEYATCTECVFAYSDVEDGYYTKTYFQHEGTITISSVGDNNEITGTISATLVEANIAKDANDKIITTFLATGNCMEIETAAFDTLTE
;
A
#
# COMPACT_ATOMS: atom_id res chain seq x y z
N MET A 1 8.38 2.15 -39.13
CA MET A 1 9.05 3.42 -38.75
C MET A 1 7.99 4.50 -38.58
N LYS A 2 7.32 4.52 -37.42
CA LYS A 2 6.48 5.62 -36.98
C LYS A 2 7.01 6.04 -35.61
N LYS A 3 7.08 7.34 -35.36
CA LYS A 3 7.54 7.88 -34.08
C LYS A 3 6.40 7.74 -33.09
N PHE A 4 6.67 7.19 -31.91
CA PHE A 4 5.80 7.44 -30.76
C PHE A 4 6.08 8.87 -30.28
N LEU A 5 5.00 9.59 -30.01
CA LEU A 5 5.01 10.92 -29.42
C LEU A 5 4.36 10.74 -28.05
N THR A 6 5.15 10.64 -27.01
CA THR A 6 4.66 10.62 -25.63
C THR A 6 3.98 11.97 -25.36
N ILE A 7 2.68 11.94 -25.12
CA ILE A 7 1.89 13.11 -24.77
C ILE A 7 1.87 13.18 -23.24
N SER A 8 2.66 14.10 -22.69
CA SER A 8 2.59 14.46 -21.27
C SER A 8 1.22 15.08 -21.01
N LEU A 9 0.39 14.40 -20.20
CA LEU A 9 -0.98 14.80 -19.94
C LEU A 9 -1.08 15.59 -18.64
N MET A 10 -0.84 16.91 -18.72
CA MET A 10 -1.24 17.84 -17.65
C MET A 10 -2.78 17.89 -17.59
N ILE A 11 -3.41 17.16 -16.68
CA ILE A 11 -4.82 17.38 -16.32
C ILE A 11 -4.89 18.53 -15.31
N LEU A 12 -5.10 19.74 -15.83
CA LEU A 12 -5.35 20.91 -15.01
C LEU A 12 -6.77 20.83 -14.43
N ALA A 13 -6.88 20.57 -13.12
CA ALA A 13 -8.16 20.54 -12.41
C ALA A 13 -8.86 21.92 -12.45
N MET A 14 -9.91 22.02 -13.27
CA MET A 14 -10.89 23.11 -13.20
C MET A 14 -12.27 22.59 -13.59
N PHE A 15 -13.15 22.37 -12.61
CA PHE A 15 -14.52 22.90 -12.70
C PHE A 15 -15.10 23.25 -11.33
N PHE A 16 -15.59 24.49 -11.23
CA PHE A 16 -16.23 25.11 -10.06
C PHE A 16 -17.60 24.52 -9.75
N PHE A 17 -18.09 24.75 -8.51
CA PHE A 17 -19.29 25.55 -8.13
C PHE A 17 -19.62 25.22 -6.65
N VAL A 18 -20.04 26.11 -5.73
CA VAL A 18 -20.11 27.58 -5.58
C VAL A 18 -20.62 27.84 -4.14
N SER A 19 -20.12 28.90 -3.50
CA SER A 19 -20.62 29.57 -2.26
C SER A 19 -21.23 28.77 -1.09
N CYS A 20 -20.62 28.91 0.08
CA CYS A 20 -21.30 29.59 1.20
C CYS A 20 -20.40 30.74 1.70
N ALA A 21 -21.00 31.81 2.20
CA ALA A 21 -20.30 33.00 2.63
C ALA A 21 -19.87 32.95 4.12
N GLU A 22 -18.96 33.84 4.47
CA GLU A 22 -18.54 34.17 5.83
C GLU A 22 -19.72 34.66 6.69
N ASP A 23 -19.68 34.37 7.99
CA ASP A 23 -20.22 35.23 9.05
C ASP A 23 -19.44 34.91 10.33
N ASP A 24 -18.48 35.77 10.68
CA ASP A 24 -17.90 35.85 12.03
C ASP A 24 -18.98 36.36 13.00
N GLU A 25 -19.05 35.83 14.22
CA GLU A 25 -19.26 36.67 15.41
C GLU A 25 -18.64 36.02 16.66
N ASP A 26 -17.97 36.86 17.44
CA ASP A 26 -17.34 36.56 18.73
C ASP A 26 -18.39 36.47 19.85
N PHE A 27 -18.23 35.52 20.78
CA PHE A 27 -18.81 35.71 22.12
C PHE A 27 -18.01 35.05 23.26
N THR A 28 -17.23 35.90 23.94
CA THR A 28 -16.70 35.69 25.30
C THR A 28 -17.79 35.41 26.35
N ASP A 29 -17.54 34.56 27.35
CA ASP A 29 -17.37 35.01 28.76
C ASP A 29 -16.83 33.88 29.68
N THR A 30 -16.28 34.29 30.81
CA THR A 30 -15.57 33.50 31.84
C THR A 30 -16.32 33.44 33.18
N GLY A 31 -16.18 32.33 33.91
CA GLY A 31 -16.45 32.22 35.36
C GLY A 31 -17.91 31.97 35.77
N ASP A 32 -18.22 31.52 36.99
CA ASP A 32 -17.38 31.00 38.09
C ASP A 32 -18.24 30.09 39.02
N ASN A 33 -17.58 29.27 39.85
CA ASN A 33 -18.00 28.53 41.06
C ASN A 33 -19.47 28.55 41.53
N SER A 34 -20.00 27.43 42.05
CA SER A 34 -19.58 26.95 43.38
C SER A 34 -19.92 25.48 43.74
N GLN A 35 -18.96 24.79 44.40
CA GLN A 35 -19.03 23.75 45.48
C GLN A 35 -20.39 23.01 45.75
N GLY A 36 -20.49 21.70 46.03
CA GLY A 36 -19.58 20.63 46.46
C GLY A 36 -20.43 19.53 47.19
N GLU A 37 -19.95 18.42 47.79
CA GLU A 37 -18.64 17.78 48.01
C GLU A 37 -18.83 16.25 48.32
N ASN A 38 -17.74 15.46 48.32
CA ASN A 38 -17.51 14.11 48.92
C ASN A 38 -17.74 12.85 48.03
N GLY A 39 -16.82 11.88 47.96
CA GLY A 39 -15.45 11.80 48.50
C GLY A 39 -14.74 10.44 48.25
N ASN A 40 -13.43 10.49 47.97
CA ASN A 40 -12.45 9.38 47.85
C ASN A 40 -12.32 8.55 49.15
N ASP A 41 -11.67 7.38 49.26
CA ASP A 41 -10.95 6.45 48.35
C ASP A 41 -10.81 5.08 49.08
N ASN A 42 -10.47 4.00 48.36
CA ASN A 42 -9.34 3.06 48.67
C ASN A 42 -9.52 1.62 48.14
N ASN A 43 -8.95 1.41 46.95
CA ASN A 43 -8.05 0.33 46.52
C ASN A 43 -7.93 -1.02 47.29
N SER A 44 -7.78 -2.07 46.47
CA SER A 44 -6.96 -3.29 46.66
C SER A 44 -7.56 -4.51 47.36
N GLY A 45 -7.35 -5.69 46.75
CA GLY A 45 -6.91 -6.85 47.53
C GLY A 45 -7.62 -8.19 47.34
N ASP A 46 -7.34 -8.85 46.21
CA ASP A 46 -6.99 -10.28 46.15
C ASP A 46 -8.10 -11.38 46.20
N THR A 47 -7.63 -12.57 45.80
CA THR A 47 -8.28 -13.80 45.36
C THR A 47 -8.80 -14.68 46.50
N GLY A 48 -9.74 -15.59 46.19
CA GLY A 48 -10.25 -16.56 47.18
C GLY A 48 -11.27 -17.56 46.63
N ASN A 49 -10.79 -18.70 46.15
CA ASN A 49 -11.59 -19.88 45.81
C ASN A 49 -12.33 -20.43 47.07
N ASN A 50 -13.50 -21.04 46.93
CA ASN A 50 -13.98 -21.99 47.94
C ASN A 50 -14.99 -23.04 47.46
N ASN A 51 -14.76 -24.26 47.95
CA ASN A 51 -15.62 -25.43 47.80
C ASN A 51 -16.65 -25.54 48.95
N ASP A 52 -17.55 -26.50 48.76
CA ASP A 52 -18.12 -27.43 49.76
C ASP A 52 -19.48 -27.19 50.44
N GLN A 53 -20.42 -28.05 49.99
CA GLN A 53 -21.19 -29.04 50.76
C GLN A 53 -22.23 -28.66 51.85
N THR A 54 -23.41 -29.30 51.68
CA THR A 54 -24.36 -29.80 52.70
C THR A 54 -25.21 -28.77 53.48
N ASP A 55 -26.41 -29.08 54.00
CA ASP A 55 -27.12 -30.38 54.11
C ASP A 55 -28.66 -30.24 53.92
N THR A 56 -29.31 -31.39 53.85
CA THR A 56 -30.69 -31.77 53.52
C THR A 56 -31.79 -31.44 54.55
N THR A 57 -33.06 -31.54 54.11
CA THR A 57 -34.12 -32.30 54.83
C THR A 57 -35.22 -32.76 53.86
N ASP A 58 -35.85 -33.89 54.18
CA ASP A 58 -36.65 -34.81 53.32
C ASP A 58 -38.16 -34.75 53.73
N THR A 59 -39.19 -34.85 52.88
CA THR A 59 -39.76 -36.07 52.25
C THR A 59 -41.05 -35.72 51.46
N GLY A 60 -41.41 -36.45 50.36
CA GLY A 60 -42.66 -36.08 49.64
C GLY A 60 -43.22 -36.85 48.41
N SER A 61 -42.85 -38.10 48.10
CA SER A 61 -43.55 -39.03 47.15
C SER A 61 -43.67 -38.77 45.63
N HIS A 62 -42.87 -39.54 44.87
CA HIS A 62 -43.32 -40.62 43.95
C HIS A 62 -43.94 -40.31 42.55
N ASN A 63 -43.11 -40.29 41.50
CA ASN A 63 -43.10 -41.30 40.41
C ASN A 63 -42.01 -41.00 39.35
N ASP A 64 -41.12 -41.97 39.12
CA ASP A 64 -39.99 -42.00 38.17
C ASP A 64 -40.22 -43.11 37.11
N PRO A 65 -39.42 -43.28 36.02
CA PRO A 65 -38.07 -42.74 35.79
C PRO A 65 -37.79 -42.09 34.42
N ALA A 66 -36.57 -41.57 34.27
CA ALA A 66 -35.99 -41.09 33.03
C ALA A 66 -34.98 -42.09 32.39
N ASP A 67 -34.51 -41.68 31.21
CA ASP A 67 -33.13 -41.81 30.69
C ASP A 67 -32.87 -42.73 29.46
N SER A 68 -31.70 -42.51 28.87
CA SER A 68 -31.34 -42.54 27.46
C SER A 68 -30.59 -43.80 27.00
N GLY A 69 -30.23 -43.85 25.71
CA GLY A 69 -29.36 -44.90 25.15
C GLY A 69 -29.01 -44.69 23.67
N ASP A 70 -27.76 -44.25 23.44
CA ASP A 70 -26.87 -44.35 22.25
C ASP A 70 -27.40 -44.55 20.82
N THR A 71 -26.74 -43.85 19.89
CA THR A 71 -26.69 -44.20 18.45
C THR A 71 -25.26 -44.50 18.01
N GLY A 72 -25.08 -45.56 17.21
CA GLY A 72 -23.78 -46.04 16.76
C GLY A 72 -23.79 -46.57 15.32
N ASN A 73 -22.69 -46.32 14.60
CA ASN A 73 -22.49 -46.52 13.16
C ASN A 73 -22.63 -47.96 12.63
N ASN A 74 -22.82 -48.09 11.31
CA ASN A 74 -21.83 -48.76 10.45
C ASN A 74 -22.03 -48.52 8.93
N ASN A 75 -20.98 -47.94 8.33
CA ASN A 75 -20.38 -48.13 7.00
C ASN A 75 -21.20 -48.56 5.75
N ASP A 76 -20.99 -47.78 4.68
CA ASP A 76 -21.28 -48.07 3.26
C ASP A 76 -20.26 -49.05 2.64
N PRO A 77 -20.57 -49.76 1.54
CA PRO A 77 -19.98 -49.32 0.25
C PRO A 77 -20.85 -49.52 -1.01
N ALA A 78 -20.45 -48.80 -2.07
CA ALA A 78 -21.21 -48.50 -3.29
C ALA A 78 -21.30 -49.58 -4.40
N ASP A 79 -22.18 -49.28 -5.38
CA ASP A 79 -21.97 -49.34 -6.85
C ASP A 79 -23.00 -50.16 -7.68
N SER A 80 -23.12 -49.76 -8.96
CA SER A 80 -23.82 -50.38 -10.10
C SER A 80 -25.36 -50.34 -10.12
N GLY A 81 -25.90 -49.73 -11.17
CA GLY A 81 -27.30 -49.95 -11.60
C GLY A 81 -27.43 -51.13 -12.58
N ASP A 82 -28.66 -51.42 -13.01
CA ASP A 82 -28.99 -51.68 -14.42
C ASP A 82 -30.52 -51.57 -14.70
N THR A 83 -30.82 -51.37 -15.99
CA THR A 83 -32.08 -51.34 -16.76
C THR A 83 -33.37 -52.03 -16.26
N GLY A 84 -34.50 -51.41 -16.60
CA GLY A 84 -35.83 -52.03 -16.71
C GLY A 84 -36.77 -51.21 -17.60
N ASN A 85 -37.29 -51.79 -18.68
CA ASN A 85 -37.97 -51.05 -19.77
C ASN A 85 -39.38 -51.60 -20.07
N ASN A 86 -40.23 -50.75 -20.69
CA ASN A 86 -41.48 -51.04 -21.42
C ASN A 86 -42.83 -51.33 -20.70
N ASN A 87 -43.84 -50.59 -21.17
CA ASN A 87 -45.24 -50.95 -21.46
C ASN A 87 -46.24 -51.30 -20.34
N ASP A 88 -47.23 -50.41 -20.15
CA ASP A 88 -48.64 -50.75 -20.45
C ASP A 88 -49.48 -49.47 -20.76
N PRO A 89 -50.46 -49.49 -21.69
CA PRO A 89 -51.28 -48.31 -22.02
C PRO A 89 -52.69 -48.34 -21.42
N ALA A 90 -53.06 -47.21 -20.79
CA ALA A 90 -54.41 -46.68 -20.55
C ALA A 90 -55.58 -47.64 -20.22
N ASP A 91 -56.19 -47.44 -19.03
CA ASP A 91 -57.64 -47.59 -18.86
C ASP A 91 -58.24 -46.31 -18.25
N SER A 92 -59.53 -46.12 -18.48
CA SER A 92 -60.26 -44.89 -18.32
C SER A 92 -61.16 -44.86 -17.08
N GLY A 93 -61.42 -43.65 -16.59
CA GLY A 93 -62.66 -43.32 -15.91
C GLY A 93 -62.58 -43.26 -14.39
N ASP A 94 -62.63 -42.03 -13.87
CA ASP A 94 -63.78 -41.70 -13.04
C ASP A 94 -64.23 -40.25 -13.28
N THR A 95 -65.54 -40.00 -13.23
CA THR A 95 -66.14 -38.67 -13.41
C THR A 95 -66.68 -38.18 -12.08
N GLY A 96 -65.97 -37.24 -11.44
CA GLY A 96 -66.30 -36.77 -10.08
C GLY A 96 -66.21 -35.25 -9.91
N ASN A 97 -67.36 -34.57 -10.02
CA ASN A 97 -67.68 -33.22 -9.54
C ASN A 97 -66.82 -32.01 -9.95
N ASN A 98 -67.43 -31.14 -10.76
CA ASN A 98 -67.12 -29.71 -10.78
C ASN A 98 -67.35 -29.09 -9.40
N ASN A 99 -66.36 -28.36 -8.88
CA ASN A 99 -66.49 -27.00 -8.30
C ASN A 99 -65.16 -26.58 -7.63
N ASP A 100 -64.20 -26.14 -8.42
CA ASP A 100 -63.25 -25.10 -8.00
C ASP A 100 -62.80 -24.29 -9.25
N PRO A 101 -62.43 -23.00 -9.12
CA PRO A 101 -61.97 -22.20 -10.25
C PRO A 101 -60.71 -22.78 -10.90
N ALA A 102 -60.59 -22.59 -12.22
CA ALA A 102 -59.46 -23.10 -12.98
C ALA A 102 -58.12 -22.51 -12.47
N ASP A 103 -57.23 -23.40 -12.04
CA ASP A 103 -55.80 -23.09 -11.97
C ASP A 103 -55.29 -22.92 -13.41
N SER A 104 -55.02 -21.68 -13.79
CA SER A 104 -54.76 -21.31 -15.17
C SER A 104 -53.27 -21.19 -15.45
N GLY A 105 -52.71 -22.21 -16.08
CA GLY A 105 -51.50 -22.06 -16.90
C GLY A 105 -50.21 -22.59 -16.28
N ASP A 106 -50.10 -23.92 -16.21
CA ASP A 106 -48.84 -24.54 -16.61
C ASP A 106 -48.61 -24.21 -18.11
N THR A 107 -47.74 -23.24 -18.37
CA THR A 107 -47.34 -22.83 -19.74
C THR A 107 -45.85 -22.52 -19.78
N GLY A 108 -45.05 -23.48 -20.24
CA GLY A 108 -43.61 -23.35 -20.46
C GLY A 108 -42.79 -23.68 -19.20
N ASN A 109 -41.69 -24.43 -19.27
CA ASN A 109 -40.82 -24.67 -20.45
C ASN A 109 -40.60 -23.39 -21.27
N ASP A 110 -40.38 -22.26 -20.58
CA ASP A 110 -39.44 -21.29 -21.11
C ASP A 110 -38.13 -22.05 -21.39
N PRO A 111 -37.53 -21.89 -22.58
CA PRO A 111 -36.15 -22.31 -22.75
C PRO A 111 -35.33 -21.55 -21.71
N ILE A 112 -34.55 -22.29 -20.91
CA ILE A 112 -33.49 -21.70 -20.08
C ILE A 112 -32.75 -20.73 -21.00
N PRO A 113 -32.74 -19.41 -20.71
CA PRO A 113 -32.01 -18.47 -21.53
C PRO A 113 -30.59 -19.02 -21.66
N PRO A 114 -30.01 -19.10 -22.87
CA PRO A 114 -28.64 -19.59 -23.03
C PRO A 114 -27.79 -18.85 -22.00
N GLN A 115 -27.02 -19.59 -21.19
CA GLN A 115 -26.18 -18.94 -20.19
C GLN A 115 -25.38 -17.87 -20.92
N GLN A 116 -25.49 -16.64 -20.41
CA GLN A 116 -24.89 -15.51 -21.06
C GLN A 116 -23.39 -15.63 -20.86
N GLU A 117 -22.74 -16.28 -21.82
CA GLU A 117 -21.28 -16.40 -21.91
C GLU A 117 -20.71 -14.98 -21.78
N CYS A 118 -19.95 -14.77 -20.72
CA CYS A 118 -19.35 -13.48 -20.44
C CYS A 118 -18.22 -13.24 -21.45
N THR A 119 -18.03 -11.99 -21.86
CA THR A 119 -16.96 -11.66 -22.80
C THR A 119 -15.64 -11.59 -22.05
N GLY A 120 -14.71 -12.50 -22.35
CA GLY A 120 -13.34 -12.41 -21.82
C GLY A 120 -12.69 -11.10 -22.23
N ILE A 121 -12.07 -10.40 -21.28
CA ILE A 121 -11.39 -9.12 -21.50
C ILE A 121 -9.91 -9.22 -21.11
N SER A 122 -9.10 -8.32 -21.68
CA SER A 122 -7.69 -8.16 -21.28
C SER A 122 -7.54 -6.89 -20.43
N VAL A 123 -6.72 -7.01 -19.39
CA VAL A 123 -6.35 -5.93 -18.45
C VAL A 123 -4.83 -5.81 -18.47
N GLU A 124 -4.31 -4.61 -18.62
CA GLU A 124 -2.87 -4.32 -18.64
C GLU A 124 -2.39 -4.09 -17.21
N TRP A 125 -2.18 -5.18 -16.46
CA TRP A 125 -1.89 -5.12 -15.01
C TRP A 125 -0.61 -4.35 -14.63
N ASP A 126 0.33 -4.22 -15.56
CA ASP A 126 1.55 -3.41 -15.42
C ASP A 126 1.23 -1.90 -15.30
N THR A 127 0.00 -1.50 -15.67
CA THR A 127 -0.52 -0.14 -15.49
C THR A 127 -1.25 0.07 -14.16
N LEU A 128 -1.27 -0.91 -13.24
CA LEU A 128 -2.00 -0.74 -11.97
C LEU A 128 -1.36 0.35 -11.09
N TYR A 129 -1.96 1.55 -11.08
CA TYR A 129 -1.52 2.68 -10.27
C TYR A 129 -2.55 3.06 -9.19
N MET A 130 -2.09 3.63 -8.07
CA MET A 130 -2.94 4.25 -7.06
C MET A 130 -3.26 5.70 -7.48
N ASP A 131 -4.50 6.12 -7.32
CA ASP A 131 -4.89 7.51 -7.58
C ASP A 131 -4.49 8.42 -6.39
N GLU A 132 -3.70 9.46 -6.66
CA GLU A 132 -3.19 10.40 -5.65
C GLU A 132 -4.32 11.20 -4.95
N ASP A 133 -5.45 11.45 -5.64
CA ASP A 133 -6.62 12.11 -5.05
C ASP A 133 -7.53 11.10 -4.30
N TYR A 134 -7.36 9.79 -4.53
CA TYR A 134 -8.20 8.71 -3.99
C TYR A 134 -7.36 7.53 -3.50
N SER A 135 -6.76 7.67 -2.30
CA SER A 135 -5.90 6.69 -1.61
C SER A 135 -6.52 5.31 -1.29
N ASN A 136 -7.71 5.02 -1.81
CA ASN A 136 -8.46 3.79 -1.62
C ASN A 136 -8.73 3.05 -2.95
N SER A 137 -8.28 3.59 -4.08
CA SER A 137 -8.63 3.14 -5.41
C SER A 137 -7.38 2.95 -6.29
N PHE A 138 -7.29 1.79 -6.93
CA PHE A 138 -6.25 1.47 -7.92
C PHE A 138 -6.88 1.26 -9.30
N TYR A 139 -6.23 1.79 -10.34
CA TYR A 139 -6.74 1.77 -11.71
C TYR A 139 -5.77 1.05 -12.63
N ALA A 140 -6.29 0.22 -13.53
CA ALA A 140 -5.51 -0.42 -14.60
C ALA A 140 -6.26 -0.29 -15.93
N ASP A 141 -5.52 -0.01 -17.00
CA ASP A 141 -6.04 0.03 -18.36
C ASP A 141 -6.60 -1.34 -18.76
N ALA A 142 -7.66 -1.32 -19.55
CA ALA A 142 -8.30 -2.51 -20.09
C ALA A 142 -8.73 -2.29 -21.54
N SER A 143 -9.02 -3.38 -22.25
CA SER A 143 -9.41 -3.33 -23.66
C SER A 143 -10.67 -4.15 -23.92
N PHE A 144 -11.84 -3.50 -23.91
CA PHE A 144 -13.12 -4.12 -24.19
C PHE A 144 -14.18 -3.09 -24.61
N GLY A 145 -14.48 -2.99 -25.91
CA GLY A 145 -15.50 -2.05 -26.41
C GLY A 145 -15.17 -1.52 -27.79
N ASP A 146 -15.41 -0.23 -28.00
CA ASP A 146 -14.85 0.54 -29.10
C ASP A 146 -13.39 0.87 -28.80
N ALA A 147 -12.47 0.14 -29.46
CA ALA A 147 -11.02 0.31 -29.33
C ALA A 147 -10.45 1.69 -29.79
N SER A 148 -11.30 2.69 -30.00
CA SER A 148 -10.92 4.10 -30.15
C SER A 148 -11.18 4.96 -28.90
N LEU A 149 -11.78 4.38 -27.86
CA LEU A 149 -12.02 4.97 -26.54
C LEU A 149 -11.22 4.20 -25.49
N SER A 150 -11.08 4.78 -24.30
CA SER A 150 -10.41 4.13 -23.17
C SER A 150 -11.39 3.28 -22.38
N ASP A 151 -10.93 2.14 -21.85
CA ASP A 151 -11.63 1.32 -20.86
C ASP A 151 -10.70 1.10 -19.66
N PHE A 152 -11.23 0.99 -18.44
CA PHE A 152 -10.40 0.67 -17.26
C PHE A 152 -11.10 -0.23 -16.25
N ILE A 153 -10.29 -0.92 -15.45
CA ILE A 153 -10.67 -1.60 -14.21
C ILE A 153 -10.30 -0.71 -13.03
N ALA A 154 -11.17 -0.68 -12.01
CA ALA A 154 -10.89 -0.07 -10.71
C ALA A 154 -10.99 -1.13 -9.60
N LEU A 155 -9.98 -1.17 -8.73
CA LEU A 155 -9.97 -1.90 -7.46
C LEU A 155 -10.17 -0.88 -6.32
N GLU A 156 -11.37 -0.83 -5.77
CA GLU A 156 -11.78 0.16 -4.76
C GLU A 156 -11.92 -0.55 -3.38
N PHE A 157 -11.30 0.01 -2.34
CA PHE A 157 -11.26 -0.56 -0.98
C PHE A 157 -12.00 0.32 0.03
N TYR A 158 -12.84 -0.31 0.87
CA TYR A 158 -13.67 0.36 1.88
C TYR A 158 -13.70 -0.38 3.23
N GLN A 159 -12.68 -1.20 3.53
CA GLN A 159 -12.65 -2.03 4.74
C GLN A 159 -12.57 -1.22 6.05
N ASN A 160 -11.88 -0.08 6.05
CA ASN A 160 -11.54 0.70 7.24
C ASN A 160 -11.80 2.20 7.04
N ASP A 161 -12.03 2.94 8.14
CA ASP A 161 -12.19 4.41 8.14
C ASP A 161 -10.91 5.17 7.72
N ASP A 162 -9.75 4.49 7.71
CA ASP A 162 -8.46 5.01 7.24
C ASP A 162 -8.12 4.58 5.80
N PHE A 163 -9.04 3.87 5.12
CA PHE A 163 -8.88 3.32 3.77
C PHE A 163 -7.70 2.35 3.56
N THR A 164 -7.06 1.89 4.64
CA THR A 164 -5.92 0.96 4.52
C THR A 164 -6.37 -0.42 4.04
N THR A 165 -5.65 -0.96 3.06
CA THR A 165 -5.84 -2.32 2.55
C THR A 165 -4.86 -3.29 3.23
N THR A 166 -5.21 -4.59 3.26
CA THR A 166 -4.37 -5.62 3.90
C THR A 166 -4.28 -6.88 3.04
N ALA A 167 -3.16 -7.61 3.16
CA ALA A 167 -2.97 -8.87 2.45
C ALA A 167 -4.03 -9.91 2.86
N GLY A 168 -4.62 -10.58 1.89
CA GLY A 168 -5.80 -11.42 2.09
C GLY A 168 -6.30 -12.12 0.84
N THR A 169 -7.39 -12.86 0.97
CA THR A 169 -8.08 -13.50 -0.16
C THR A 169 -9.58 -13.29 0.00
N PHE A 170 -10.14 -12.52 -0.91
CA PHE A 170 -11.45 -11.91 -0.82
C PHE A 170 -12.37 -12.50 -1.90
N ASN A 171 -13.54 -12.98 -1.48
CA ASN A 171 -14.53 -13.51 -2.40
C ASN A 171 -15.45 -12.37 -2.86
N LEU A 172 -15.48 -12.13 -4.17
CA LEU A 172 -16.16 -10.97 -4.76
C LEU A 172 -17.66 -11.18 -4.97
N GLY A 173 -18.16 -12.41 -4.80
CA GLY A 173 -19.55 -12.79 -5.03
C GLY A 173 -20.34 -13.14 -3.76
N THR A 174 -19.82 -12.83 -2.57
CA THR A 174 -20.46 -13.20 -1.29
C THR A 174 -20.36 -12.11 -0.24
N GLY A 175 -21.22 -12.16 0.78
CA GLY A 175 -21.23 -11.18 1.87
C GLY A 175 -21.46 -9.75 1.39
N SER A 176 -20.74 -8.81 2.00
CA SER A 176 -20.84 -7.37 1.74
C SER A 176 -20.46 -6.99 0.31
N ASN A 177 -19.57 -7.76 -0.32
CA ASN A 177 -19.08 -7.58 -1.68
C ASN A 177 -20.10 -7.85 -2.80
N THR A 178 -21.30 -8.35 -2.46
CA THR A 178 -22.39 -8.62 -3.43
C THR A 178 -23.11 -7.37 -3.96
N ASN A 179 -22.86 -6.20 -3.37
CA ASN A 179 -23.44 -4.94 -3.85
C ASN A 179 -22.50 -3.77 -3.55
N TYR A 180 -22.34 -2.84 -4.50
CA TYR A 180 -21.43 -1.70 -4.36
C TYR A 180 -21.67 -0.88 -3.07
N LYS A 181 -22.93 -0.71 -2.66
CA LYS A 181 -23.32 -0.01 -1.42
C LYS A 181 -22.69 -0.57 -0.14
N THR A 182 -22.40 -1.86 -0.09
CA THR A 182 -21.88 -2.57 1.08
C THR A 182 -20.50 -3.14 0.85
N CYS A 183 -19.95 -2.95 -0.34
CA CYS A 183 -18.76 -3.62 -0.79
C CYS A 183 -17.51 -3.09 -0.08
N SER A 184 -16.63 -3.99 0.34
CA SER A 184 -15.40 -3.66 1.08
C SER A 184 -14.14 -3.91 0.24
N GLU A 185 -14.20 -4.86 -0.70
CA GLU A 185 -13.22 -5.05 -1.77
C GLU A 185 -13.96 -5.13 -3.11
N CYS A 186 -13.81 -4.08 -3.93
CA CYS A 186 -14.70 -3.83 -5.06
C CYS A 186 -13.93 -3.78 -6.37
N VAL A 187 -14.34 -4.62 -7.31
CA VAL A 187 -13.87 -4.60 -8.68
C VAL A 187 -14.97 -4.02 -9.56
N ARG A 188 -14.63 -2.92 -10.23
CA ARG A 188 -15.49 -2.22 -11.18
C ARG A 188 -14.78 -2.11 -12.52
N ALA A 189 -15.57 -1.99 -13.58
CA ALA A 189 -15.05 -1.75 -14.92
C ALA A 189 -15.89 -0.69 -15.62
N TYR A 190 -15.26 0.09 -16.49
CA TYR A 190 -15.89 1.17 -17.22
C TYR A 190 -15.49 1.06 -18.70
N GLN A 191 -16.49 1.12 -19.58
CA GLN A 191 -16.34 0.89 -21.02
C GLN A 191 -16.68 2.17 -21.82
N ASP A 192 -15.95 2.36 -22.92
CA ASP A 192 -16.15 3.41 -23.92
C ASP A 192 -16.14 4.81 -23.27
N ILE A 193 -15.04 5.14 -22.58
CA ILE A 193 -14.93 6.39 -21.82
C ILE A 193 -14.62 7.54 -22.76
N ALA A 194 -15.37 8.64 -22.59
CA ALA A 194 -15.17 9.87 -23.34
C ALA A 194 -13.76 10.44 -23.10
N SER A 195 -13.16 11.04 -24.13
CA SER A 195 -11.79 11.57 -24.08
C SER A 195 -11.57 12.74 -23.09
N ASP A 196 -12.63 13.22 -22.45
CA ASP A 196 -12.62 14.24 -21.39
C ASP A 196 -12.97 13.67 -20.00
N GLY A 197 -13.06 12.34 -19.86
CA GLY A 197 -13.44 11.64 -18.63
C GLY A 197 -14.89 11.85 -18.18
N SER A 198 -15.71 12.61 -18.93
CA SER A 198 -17.03 13.07 -18.47
C SER A 198 -18.11 11.99 -18.42
N SER A 199 -17.91 10.89 -19.13
CA SER A 199 -18.91 9.82 -19.29
C SER A 199 -18.29 8.53 -19.80
N TYR A 200 -19.02 7.43 -19.58
CA TYR A 200 -18.75 6.07 -20.06
C TYR A 200 -20.03 5.51 -20.70
N ALA A 201 -19.93 4.63 -21.69
CA ALA A 201 -21.13 4.00 -22.26
C ALA A 201 -21.74 2.96 -21.31
N LYS A 202 -20.88 2.24 -20.58
CA LYS A 202 -21.30 1.22 -19.59
C LYS A 202 -20.37 1.18 -18.39
N GLN A 203 -20.91 0.69 -17.29
CA GLN A 203 -20.14 0.31 -16.11
C GLN A 203 -20.58 -1.06 -15.61
N TYR A 204 -19.64 -1.73 -14.95
CA TYR A 204 -19.79 -3.10 -14.48
C TYR A 204 -19.38 -3.18 -13.01
N PHE A 205 -20.01 -4.11 -12.29
CA PHE A 205 -19.65 -4.44 -10.92
C PHE A 205 -19.52 -5.97 -10.79
N GLN A 206 -18.65 -6.41 -9.90
CA GLN A 206 -18.42 -7.81 -9.60
C GLN A 206 -19.71 -8.59 -9.27
N LYS A 207 -19.76 -9.82 -9.78
CA LYS A 207 -20.80 -10.81 -9.49
C LYS A 207 -20.22 -12.04 -8.80
N SER A 208 -19.01 -12.42 -9.19
CA SER A 208 -18.26 -13.57 -8.67
C SER A 208 -16.78 -13.36 -8.97
N GLY A 209 -15.91 -14.07 -8.24
CA GLY A 209 -14.48 -13.99 -8.42
C GLY A 209 -13.71 -14.08 -7.11
N THR A 210 -12.39 -14.04 -7.25
CA THR A 210 -11.44 -13.97 -6.14
C THR A 210 -10.45 -12.86 -6.41
N LEU A 211 -10.37 -11.89 -5.49
CA LEU A 211 -9.24 -10.97 -5.40
C LEU A 211 -8.30 -11.51 -4.31
N LYS A 212 -7.03 -11.69 -4.62
CA LYS A 212 -6.00 -12.04 -3.64
C LYS A 212 -4.98 -10.93 -3.59
N ILE A 213 -4.79 -10.31 -2.44
CA ILE A 213 -3.68 -9.40 -2.16
C ILE A 213 -2.60 -10.21 -1.46
N SER A 214 -1.46 -10.39 -2.12
CA SER A 214 -0.32 -11.15 -1.62
C SER A 214 0.62 -10.29 -0.77
N ASN A 215 0.79 -9.00 -1.13
CA ASN A 215 1.58 -8.04 -0.38
C ASN A 215 0.91 -6.65 -0.39
N VAL A 216 1.21 -5.87 0.65
CA VAL A 216 1.03 -4.41 0.71
C VAL A 216 2.36 -3.86 1.22
N ASP A 217 3.01 -2.95 0.48
CA ASP A 217 4.31 -2.39 0.87
C ASP A 217 4.19 -1.21 1.85
N SER A 218 5.31 -0.53 2.14
CA SER A 218 5.34 0.63 3.05
C SER A 218 4.62 1.86 2.50
N ASP A 219 4.47 1.94 1.17
CA ASP A 219 4.01 3.12 0.44
C ASP A 219 2.54 2.95 0.02
N GLY A 220 1.97 1.76 0.27
CA GLY A 220 0.58 1.39 0.05
C GLY A 220 0.33 0.58 -1.22
N ASN A 221 1.36 0.30 -2.03
CA ASN A 221 1.19 -0.44 -3.27
C ASN A 221 0.83 -1.91 -2.99
N ILE A 222 -0.02 -2.48 -3.85
CA ILE A 222 -0.51 -3.85 -3.71
C ILE A 222 0.03 -4.76 -4.81
N SER A 223 0.39 -5.99 -4.43
CA SER A 223 0.61 -7.07 -5.40
C SER A 223 -0.27 -8.27 -5.12
N GLY A 224 -0.70 -8.99 -6.15
CA GLY A 224 -1.83 -9.90 -6.03
C GLY A 224 -2.32 -10.49 -7.34
N THR A 225 -3.42 -11.23 -7.26
CA THR A 225 -4.09 -11.82 -8.44
C THR A 225 -5.57 -11.51 -8.43
N LEU A 226 -6.14 -11.24 -9.60
CA LEU A 226 -7.59 -11.12 -9.80
C LEU A 226 -8.08 -12.16 -10.80
N GLU A 227 -9.16 -12.86 -10.44
CA GLU A 227 -10.03 -13.61 -11.36
C GLU A 227 -11.47 -13.19 -11.07
N ALA A 228 -12.21 -12.65 -12.04
CA ALA A 228 -13.53 -12.09 -11.77
C ALA A 228 -14.52 -12.12 -12.93
N THR A 229 -15.79 -12.30 -12.60
CA THR A 229 -16.93 -12.09 -13.50
C THR A 229 -17.66 -10.82 -13.08
N LEU A 230 -17.79 -9.84 -13.98
CA LEU A 230 -18.51 -8.60 -13.73
C LEU A 230 -19.73 -8.48 -14.66
N ILE A 231 -20.81 -7.89 -14.16
CA ILE A 231 -22.05 -7.66 -14.91
C ILE A 231 -22.33 -6.17 -15.06
N GLU A 232 -23.00 -5.81 -16.15
CA GLU A 232 -23.46 -4.44 -16.41
C GLU A 232 -24.45 -4.00 -15.32
N VAL A 233 -24.17 -2.87 -14.67
CA VAL A 233 -24.99 -2.31 -13.59
C VAL A 233 -25.28 -0.83 -13.82
N THR A 234 -26.38 -0.35 -13.22
CA THR A 234 -26.55 1.06 -12.89
C THR A 234 -26.26 1.29 -11.42
N ILE A 235 -25.54 2.35 -11.08
CA ILE A 235 -25.31 2.77 -9.70
C ILE A 235 -26.43 3.74 -9.28
N GLY A 236 -27.05 3.48 -8.13
CA GLY A 236 -28.10 4.31 -7.54
C GLY A 236 -27.56 5.63 -6.96
N SER A 237 -28.43 6.42 -6.33
CA SER A 237 -28.04 7.78 -5.89
C SER A 237 -27.23 7.80 -4.58
N LYS A 238 -26.64 8.96 -4.24
CA LYS A 238 -25.92 9.16 -2.98
C LYS A 238 -26.82 8.95 -1.76
N GLU A 239 -28.08 9.38 -1.84
CA GLU A 239 -29.09 9.21 -0.80
C GLU A 239 -29.43 7.73 -0.54
N GLU A 240 -29.28 6.89 -1.56
CA GLU A 240 -29.45 5.44 -1.46
C GLU A 240 -28.17 4.72 -1.02
N GLY A 241 -27.03 5.41 -1.00
CA GLY A 241 -25.70 4.83 -0.74
C GLY A 241 -25.11 4.11 -1.95
N TYR A 242 -25.36 4.60 -3.17
CA TYR A 242 -24.80 4.07 -4.42
C TYR A 242 -24.99 2.54 -4.65
N PRO A 243 -26.21 1.97 -4.51
CA PRO A 243 -26.42 0.55 -4.75
C PRO A 243 -26.16 0.17 -6.21
N SER A 244 -25.46 -0.95 -6.45
CA SER A 244 -25.28 -1.51 -7.78
C SER A 244 -26.52 -2.32 -8.18
N ASN A 245 -27.18 -1.95 -9.27
CA ASN A 245 -28.41 -2.58 -9.75
C ASN A 245 -28.13 -3.27 -11.10
N PRO A 246 -28.20 -4.62 -11.19
CA PRO A 246 -28.01 -5.35 -12.44
C PRO A 246 -28.94 -4.89 -13.57
N VAL A 247 -28.37 -4.62 -14.74
CA VAL A 247 -29.15 -4.32 -15.95
C VAL A 247 -29.77 -5.61 -16.49
N ALA A 248 -31.10 -5.63 -16.63
CA ALA A 248 -31.82 -6.81 -17.12
C ALA A 248 -31.47 -7.09 -18.59
N GLY A 249 -30.75 -8.18 -18.84
CA GLY A 249 -30.20 -8.50 -20.17
C GLY A 249 -28.99 -7.62 -20.57
N GLY A 250 -28.38 -6.91 -19.60
CA GLY A 250 -27.13 -6.18 -19.79
C GLY A 250 -25.94 -7.11 -20.01
N ALA A 251 -24.81 -6.55 -20.43
CA ALA A 251 -23.59 -7.29 -20.76
C ALA A 251 -22.95 -7.96 -19.53
N CYS A 252 -22.05 -8.91 -19.79
CA CYS A 252 -21.20 -9.54 -18.81
C CYS A 252 -19.78 -9.62 -19.37
N ILE A 253 -18.78 -9.38 -18.52
CA ILE A 253 -17.36 -9.49 -18.85
C ILE A 253 -16.68 -10.45 -17.86
N GLU A 254 -15.61 -11.09 -18.32
CA GLU A 254 -14.82 -12.03 -17.55
C GLU A 254 -13.35 -11.63 -17.62
N ILE A 255 -12.74 -11.48 -16.45
CA ILE A 255 -11.32 -11.25 -16.27
C ILE A 255 -10.72 -12.62 -15.97
N GLU A 256 -10.04 -13.20 -16.96
CA GLU A 256 -9.20 -14.38 -16.75
C GLU A 256 -8.13 -14.07 -15.70
N SER A 257 -7.71 -15.09 -14.92
CA SER A 257 -6.79 -14.90 -13.80
C SER A 257 -5.51 -14.19 -14.22
N GLY A 258 -5.32 -12.97 -13.72
CA GLY A 258 -4.14 -12.13 -13.97
C GLY A 258 -3.48 -11.67 -12.68
N THR A 259 -2.17 -11.43 -12.75
CA THR A 259 -1.35 -10.95 -11.63
C THR A 259 -1.10 -9.45 -11.78
N PHE A 260 -1.13 -8.72 -10.67
CA PHE A 260 -0.84 -7.29 -10.60
C PHE A 260 0.16 -7.00 -9.48
N GLY A 261 0.89 -5.89 -9.59
CA GLY A 261 2.02 -5.59 -8.71
C GLY A 261 3.17 -6.60 -8.82
N GLU A 262 3.16 -7.47 -9.84
CA GLU A 262 4.37 -8.01 -10.44
C GLU A 262 4.96 -6.93 -11.35
N GLY A 263 5.56 -5.89 -10.75
CA GLY A 263 6.51 -5.09 -11.50
C GLY A 263 7.64 -6.01 -11.99
N GLU A 264 8.21 -5.72 -13.17
CA GLU A 264 9.39 -6.43 -13.68
C GLU A 264 10.65 -6.10 -12.84
N GLU A 265 10.67 -6.54 -11.58
CA GLU A 265 11.87 -7.16 -11.04
C GLU A 265 11.70 -8.68 -11.14
N GLU A 266 12.56 -9.35 -11.92
CA GLU A 266 12.95 -10.71 -11.52
C GLU A 266 13.49 -10.57 -10.09
N ALA A 267 12.67 -10.91 -9.08
CA ALA A 267 12.89 -10.60 -7.66
C ALA A 267 14.37 -10.67 -7.32
N CYS A 268 15.01 -9.50 -7.20
CA CYS A 268 16.44 -9.41 -7.44
C CYS A 268 17.17 -10.32 -6.45
N VAL A 269 17.87 -11.33 -6.97
CA VAL A 269 18.48 -12.39 -6.15
C VAL A 269 19.84 -11.90 -5.63
N PRO A 270 19.99 -11.63 -4.31
CA PRO A 270 21.23 -11.09 -3.77
C PRO A 270 22.40 -12.05 -4.01
N ASP A 271 23.42 -11.63 -4.77
CA ASP A 271 24.61 -12.47 -5.00
C ASP A 271 25.78 -12.03 -4.11
N CYS A 272 25.90 -12.72 -2.97
CA CYS A 272 27.04 -12.63 -2.07
C CYS A 272 28.07 -13.75 -2.26
N THR A 273 28.03 -14.48 -3.38
CA THR A 273 28.90 -15.65 -3.60
C THR A 273 30.37 -15.24 -3.74
N GLY A 274 31.13 -15.43 -2.66
CA GLY A 274 32.54 -15.06 -2.61
C GLY A 274 32.81 -13.59 -2.24
N LYS A 275 31.77 -12.82 -1.92
CA LYS A 275 31.90 -11.47 -1.34
C LYS A 275 32.03 -11.54 0.19
N ILE A 276 32.71 -10.55 0.77
CA ILE A 276 32.87 -10.34 2.22
C ILE A 276 32.31 -8.97 2.66
N CYS A 277 32.19 -8.04 1.71
CA CYS A 277 31.64 -6.70 1.86
C CYS A 277 31.03 -6.25 0.52
N GLY A 278 30.38 -5.08 0.47
CA GLY A 278 29.94 -4.44 -0.79
C GLY A 278 28.49 -4.73 -1.18
N SER A 279 28.06 -4.30 -2.36
CA SER A 279 26.67 -4.46 -2.83
C SER A 279 26.34 -5.91 -3.18
N ASP A 280 25.12 -6.36 -2.89
CA ASP A 280 24.61 -7.65 -3.35
C ASP A 280 24.10 -7.65 -4.81
N GLY A 281 24.00 -6.47 -5.43
CA GLY A 281 23.43 -6.26 -6.77
C GLY A 281 21.93 -5.92 -6.77
N CYS A 282 21.31 -5.87 -5.60
CA CYS A 282 19.85 -5.81 -5.40
C CYS A 282 19.44 -4.77 -4.34
N GLY A 283 20.22 -3.69 -4.22
CA GLY A 283 19.99 -2.64 -3.23
C GLY A 283 20.37 -3.00 -1.78
N GLY A 284 20.95 -4.18 -1.53
CA GLY A 284 21.44 -4.62 -0.23
C GLY A 284 22.98 -4.69 -0.15
N VAL A 285 23.49 -5.27 0.94
CA VAL A 285 24.93 -5.45 1.21
C VAL A 285 25.34 -6.86 1.63
N CYS A 286 26.45 -7.31 1.06
CA CYS A 286 27.11 -8.59 1.33
C CYS A 286 28.12 -8.51 2.48
N GLY A 287 27.64 -8.22 3.70
CA GLY A 287 28.51 -8.04 4.87
C GLY A 287 29.13 -6.65 4.96
N ASN A 288 30.00 -6.43 5.94
CA ASN A 288 30.60 -5.12 6.22
C ASN A 288 32.06 -5.23 6.66
N CYS A 289 32.83 -4.19 6.38
CA CYS A 289 34.18 -4.00 6.90
C CYS A 289 34.17 -3.39 8.31
N ASN A 290 35.24 -3.62 9.07
CA ASN A 290 35.41 -2.95 10.37
C ASN A 290 35.71 -1.45 10.15
N THR A 291 35.37 -0.61 11.13
CA THR A 291 35.64 0.84 11.11
C THR A 291 37.08 1.15 10.69
N GLY A 292 37.23 2.00 9.66
CA GLY A 292 38.53 2.38 9.09
C GLY A 292 39.06 1.47 7.98
N LEU A 293 38.34 0.41 7.61
CA LEU A 293 38.59 -0.39 6.41
C LEU A 293 37.49 -0.16 5.37
N ALA A 294 37.86 -0.23 4.10
CA ALA A 294 36.96 -0.12 2.96
C ALA A 294 36.91 -1.43 2.17
N CYS A 295 35.83 -1.60 1.41
CA CYS A 295 35.59 -2.79 0.62
C CYS A 295 36.37 -2.73 -0.70
N SER A 296 37.15 -3.77 -0.99
CA SER A 296 37.84 -3.94 -2.28
C SER A 296 36.88 -3.88 -3.48
N GLU A 297 37.38 -3.44 -4.63
CA GLU A 297 36.65 -3.38 -5.92
C GLU A 297 36.00 -4.73 -6.29
N ASN A 298 36.72 -5.83 -6.01
CA ASN A 298 36.27 -7.20 -6.24
C ASN A 298 35.47 -7.79 -5.06
N GLN A 299 35.17 -6.99 -4.04
CA GLN A 299 34.27 -7.25 -2.92
C GLN A 299 34.63 -8.45 -2.02
N ASN A 300 35.82 -9.03 -2.16
CA ASN A 300 36.23 -10.26 -1.45
C ASN A 300 37.22 -10.04 -0.30
N GLU A 301 37.67 -8.81 -0.08
CA GLU A 301 38.51 -8.42 1.04
C GLU A 301 38.21 -7.00 1.54
N CYS A 302 38.44 -6.77 2.84
CA CYS A 302 38.44 -5.43 3.44
C CYS A 302 39.89 -4.95 3.56
N VAL A 303 40.19 -3.79 2.99
CA VAL A 303 41.53 -3.20 2.90
C VAL A 303 41.56 -1.82 3.53
N GLU A 304 42.76 -1.26 3.75
CA GLU A 304 42.90 0.15 4.14
C GLU A 304 42.41 1.03 2.99
N LEU A 305 41.69 2.12 3.31
CA LEU A 305 41.16 3.05 2.32
C LEU A 305 42.30 3.93 1.76
N GLU A 306 42.51 3.90 0.45
CA GLU A 306 43.51 4.70 -0.25
C GLU A 306 42.81 5.84 -1.02
N ILE A 307 42.52 6.94 -0.31
CA ILE A 307 41.91 8.13 -0.92
C ILE A 307 42.92 8.79 -1.88
N SER A 308 42.57 8.83 -3.17
CA SER A 308 43.40 9.47 -4.21
C SER A 308 42.90 10.86 -4.58
N GLU A 309 43.22 11.39 -5.77
CA GLU A 309 42.86 12.77 -6.16
C GLU A 309 41.33 12.95 -6.19
N CYS A 310 40.77 13.68 -5.21
CA CYS A 310 39.34 13.93 -5.12
C CYS A 310 38.86 14.96 -6.14
N THR A 311 37.63 14.80 -6.60
CA THR A 311 36.95 15.77 -7.47
C THR A 311 36.35 16.88 -6.63
N GLY A 312 36.66 18.14 -6.92
CA GLY A 312 36.07 19.27 -6.20
C GLY A 312 34.55 19.35 -6.43
N LEU A 313 33.78 19.37 -5.34
CA LEU A 313 32.32 19.44 -5.36
C LEU A 313 31.85 20.90 -5.24
N SER A 314 31.47 21.47 -6.39
CA SER A 314 30.92 22.84 -6.49
C SER A 314 29.40 22.78 -6.55
N LEU A 315 28.72 23.37 -5.56
CA LEU A 315 27.26 23.42 -5.42
C LEU A 315 26.81 24.81 -4.94
N GLU A 316 25.54 25.13 -5.13
CA GLU A 316 24.92 26.39 -4.68
C GLU A 316 24.63 26.38 -3.16
N TRP A 317 25.67 26.27 -2.33
CA TRP A 317 25.55 26.21 -0.86
C TRP A 317 24.94 27.48 -0.23
N ASP A 318 25.13 28.65 -0.84
CA ASP A 318 24.52 29.92 -0.42
C ASP A 318 23.00 29.99 -0.69
N SER A 319 22.41 28.95 -1.30
CA SER A 319 20.97 28.81 -1.55
C SER A 319 20.49 27.40 -1.22
N LEU A 320 21.06 26.83 -0.15
CA LEU A 320 20.74 25.52 0.39
C LEU A 320 19.25 25.45 0.76
N TYR A 321 18.45 24.76 -0.05
CA TYR A 321 17.00 24.69 0.13
C TYR A 321 16.63 23.56 1.08
N ARG A 322 15.42 23.68 1.66
CA ARG A 322 14.86 22.72 2.59
C ARG A 322 13.52 22.21 2.06
N PRO A 323 13.33 20.89 1.81
CA PRO A 323 12.02 20.32 1.56
C PRO A 323 11.15 20.32 2.83
N ASP A 324 9.91 19.82 2.73
CA ASP A 324 8.96 19.77 3.85
C ASP A 324 9.45 18.94 5.06
N TYR A 325 10.48 18.12 4.89
CA TYR A 325 11.12 17.37 5.97
C TYR A 325 11.87 18.29 6.96
N ILE A 326 11.86 17.89 8.22
CA ILE A 326 12.53 18.62 9.29
C ILE A 326 14.00 18.18 9.35
N ASN A 327 14.91 19.15 9.26
CA ASN A 327 16.38 18.98 9.34
C ASN A 327 17.09 18.32 8.16
N GLU A 328 16.43 18.25 7.01
CA GLU A 328 17.02 17.77 5.76
C GLU A 328 17.21 18.97 4.82
N PHE A 329 18.38 19.11 4.21
CA PHE A 329 18.73 20.25 3.37
C PHE A 329 19.49 19.82 2.13
N TYR A 330 19.27 20.49 1.00
CA TYR A 330 19.77 20.08 -0.31
C TYR A 330 20.50 21.24 -1.03
N ALA A 331 21.70 20.96 -1.53
CA ALA A 331 22.47 21.85 -2.41
C ALA A 331 22.58 21.19 -3.78
N LEU A 332 22.24 21.93 -4.84
CA LEU A 332 22.28 21.44 -6.22
C LEU A 332 23.48 22.01 -6.96
N SER A 333 23.89 21.33 -8.04
CA SER A 333 24.82 21.89 -9.02
C SER A 333 24.12 22.93 -9.91
N GLU A 334 24.91 23.87 -10.44
CA GLU A 334 24.47 24.76 -11.54
C GLU A 334 24.23 23.98 -12.86
N GLU A 335 24.74 22.74 -12.99
CA GLU A 335 24.63 21.92 -14.18
C GLU A 335 23.39 20.99 -14.13
N GLU A 336 22.63 20.93 -15.22
CA GLU A 336 21.55 19.95 -15.44
C GLU A 336 22.14 18.53 -15.40
N ASP A 337 21.52 17.62 -14.63
CA ASP A 337 22.05 16.30 -14.26
C ASP A 337 23.41 16.30 -13.51
N GLY A 338 23.82 17.47 -12.97
CA GLY A 338 25.02 17.63 -12.15
C GLY A 338 24.87 17.00 -10.74
N PRO A 339 25.95 16.95 -9.95
CA PRO A 339 25.90 16.38 -8.61
C PRO A 339 24.98 17.20 -7.68
N MET A 340 24.46 16.54 -6.65
CA MET A 340 23.78 17.20 -5.53
C MET A 340 24.41 16.78 -4.21
N ALA A 341 24.32 17.62 -3.18
CA ALA A 341 24.61 17.24 -1.80
C ALA A 341 23.37 17.33 -0.93
N ARG A 342 23.31 16.45 0.07
CA ARG A 342 22.29 16.42 1.11
C ARG A 342 22.93 16.53 2.48
N MET A 343 22.32 17.29 3.36
CA MET A 343 22.71 17.46 4.76
C MET A 343 21.55 17.07 5.66
N GLU A 344 21.78 16.17 6.61
CA GLU A 344 20.79 15.73 7.60
C GLU A 344 21.29 15.99 9.03
N PHE A 345 20.41 16.49 9.91
CA PHE A 345 20.74 16.76 11.30
C PHE A 345 19.81 16.01 12.29
N TRP A 346 20.33 14.95 12.88
CA TRP A 346 19.62 14.04 13.79
C TRP A 346 19.99 14.24 15.28
N GLN A 347 20.46 15.44 15.65
CA GLN A 347 20.99 15.76 16.99
C GLN A 347 20.05 15.46 18.16
N ASN A 348 18.74 15.58 17.95
CA ASN A 348 17.73 15.31 18.97
C ASN A 348 16.48 14.68 18.36
N GLU A 349 16.44 13.35 18.36
CA GLU A 349 15.32 12.53 17.85
C GLU A 349 13.95 12.88 18.47
N GLN A 350 13.90 13.48 19.66
CA GLN A 350 12.65 13.78 20.36
C GLN A 350 12.04 15.14 19.98
N THR A 351 12.85 16.08 19.50
CA THR A 351 12.40 17.46 19.22
C THR A 351 12.79 17.97 17.84
N GLY A 352 13.60 17.22 17.10
CA GLY A 352 14.22 17.68 15.86
C GLY A 352 15.04 18.96 16.01
N ALA A 353 15.51 19.34 17.20
CA ALA A 353 16.17 20.64 17.38
C ALA A 353 17.64 20.58 16.95
N ILE A 354 18.04 21.48 16.04
CA ILE A 354 19.44 21.69 15.66
C ILE A 354 20.12 22.61 16.68
N THR A 355 21.37 22.30 17.04
CA THR A 355 22.20 23.14 17.94
C THR A 355 23.31 23.84 17.14
N ALA A 356 23.64 25.08 17.49
CA ALA A 356 24.83 25.75 16.95
C ALA A 356 26.12 25.14 17.54
N GLY A 357 27.14 24.91 16.72
CA GLY A 357 28.33 24.16 17.13
C GLY A 357 29.31 23.90 15.99
N THR A 358 30.35 23.12 16.28
CA THR A 358 31.26 22.57 15.27
C THR A 358 31.38 21.07 15.48
N TYR A 359 31.17 20.31 14.43
CA TYR A 359 30.98 18.88 14.45
C TYR A 359 31.99 18.22 13.52
N ASP A 360 32.56 17.11 13.99
CA ASP A 360 33.56 16.30 13.29
C ASP A 360 32.86 15.22 12.48
N LEU A 361 32.92 15.36 11.16
CA LEU A 361 32.27 14.46 10.20
C LEU A 361 33.03 13.12 10.09
N GLY A 362 34.33 13.11 10.38
CA GLY A 362 35.17 11.91 10.41
C GLY A 362 35.15 11.15 11.75
N SER A 363 34.36 11.61 12.72
CA SER A 363 34.25 10.91 14.00
C SER A 363 33.59 9.53 13.83
N ALA A 364 34.02 8.54 14.61
CA ALA A 364 33.58 7.13 14.44
C ALA A 364 32.06 6.91 14.57
N LYS A 365 31.30 7.88 15.09
CA LYS A 365 29.83 7.90 15.12
C LYS A 365 29.23 8.39 13.78
N ASN A 366 29.89 9.35 13.14
CA ASN A 366 29.45 10.03 11.93
C ASN A 366 29.97 9.33 10.65
N LEU A 367 30.86 8.34 10.77
CA LEU A 367 31.29 7.43 9.69
C LEU A 367 30.32 6.27 9.37
N GLU A 368 29.21 6.16 10.09
CA GLU A 368 28.17 5.15 9.87
C GLU A 368 26.82 5.87 9.89
N TYR A 369 26.09 5.87 8.77
CA TYR A 369 24.82 6.57 8.64
C TYR A 369 23.84 6.18 9.75
N ALA A 370 23.76 4.88 10.09
CA ALA A 370 22.88 4.36 11.13
C ALA A 370 23.14 4.90 12.56
N THR A 371 24.24 5.63 12.78
CA THR A 371 24.54 6.29 14.08
C THR A 371 24.86 7.78 13.95
N CYS A 372 24.88 8.31 12.73
CA CYS A 372 25.34 9.65 12.41
C CYS A 372 24.34 10.73 12.88
N THR A 373 24.83 11.85 13.41
CA THR A 373 23.97 13.00 13.82
C THR A 373 24.10 14.25 12.98
N GLU A 374 25.18 14.35 12.22
CA GLU A 374 25.45 15.42 11.27
C GLU A 374 25.97 14.71 10.03
N CYS A 375 25.10 14.52 9.04
CA CYS A 375 25.34 13.59 7.95
C CYS A 375 25.34 14.33 6.62
N VAL A 376 26.42 14.19 5.88
CA VAL A 376 26.62 14.82 4.58
C VAL A 376 26.80 13.75 3.53
N PHE A 377 25.99 13.85 2.49
CA PHE A 377 25.99 13.00 1.31
C PHE A 377 26.29 13.84 0.08
N ALA A 378 26.85 13.21 -0.93
CA ALA A 378 26.72 13.68 -2.30
C ALA A 378 26.26 12.55 -3.22
N TYR A 379 25.51 12.90 -4.25
CA TYR A 379 25.05 12.00 -5.29
C TYR A 379 25.55 12.50 -6.64
N SER A 380 25.97 11.59 -7.51
CA SER A 380 26.42 11.90 -8.87
C SER A 380 26.05 10.79 -9.86
N ASP A 381 26.38 11.04 -11.13
CA ASP A 381 26.29 10.09 -12.25
C ASP A 381 24.82 9.66 -12.47
N VAL A 382 24.05 10.52 -13.13
CA VAL A 382 22.64 10.26 -13.45
C VAL A 382 22.53 9.31 -14.65
N GLU A 383 21.84 8.18 -14.47
CA GLU A 383 21.43 7.27 -15.55
C GLU A 383 19.91 7.07 -15.47
N ASP A 384 19.22 7.17 -16.62
CA ASP A 384 17.75 7.07 -16.76
C ASP A 384 16.92 7.90 -15.75
N GLY A 385 17.48 9.01 -15.25
CA GLY A 385 16.86 9.93 -14.30
C GLY A 385 17.19 9.70 -12.82
N TYR A 386 18.05 8.72 -12.51
CA TYR A 386 18.43 8.34 -11.15
C TYR A 386 19.94 8.50 -10.92
N TYR A 387 20.33 8.99 -9.75
CA TYR A 387 21.74 9.01 -9.34
C TYR A 387 22.25 7.60 -9.06
N THR A 388 23.31 7.20 -9.75
CA THR A 388 23.89 5.85 -9.65
C THR A 388 25.00 5.73 -8.60
N LYS A 389 25.54 6.86 -8.14
CA LYS A 389 26.59 6.90 -7.11
C LYS A 389 26.20 7.71 -5.89
N THR A 390 26.54 7.14 -4.73
CA THR A 390 26.40 7.76 -3.41
C THR A 390 27.77 7.92 -2.76
N TYR A 391 28.02 9.10 -2.22
CA TYR A 391 29.24 9.46 -1.51
C TYR A 391 28.86 9.88 -0.10
N PHE A 392 29.58 9.37 0.88
CA PHE A 392 29.31 9.66 2.29
C PHE A 392 30.55 10.26 2.94
N GLN A 393 30.33 11.12 3.93
CA GLN A 393 31.40 11.77 4.67
C GLN A 393 32.42 10.77 5.26
N HIS A 394 33.69 11.07 5.05
CA HIS A 394 34.81 10.33 5.61
C HIS A 394 35.66 11.18 6.56
N GLU A 395 35.78 12.47 6.30
CA GLU A 395 36.47 13.42 7.18
C GLU A 395 35.99 14.85 6.92
N GLY A 396 36.40 15.76 7.79
CA GLY A 396 36.09 17.18 7.70
C GLY A 396 35.22 17.68 8.85
N THR A 397 34.74 18.90 8.70
CA THR A 397 34.01 19.62 9.74
C THR A 397 32.84 20.40 9.17
N ILE A 398 31.74 20.39 9.91
CA ILE A 398 30.63 21.33 9.72
C ILE A 398 30.51 22.25 10.94
N THR A 399 30.38 23.56 10.70
CA THR A 399 30.18 24.58 11.72
C THR A 399 28.85 25.27 11.51
N ILE A 400 27.90 25.05 12.42
CA ILE A 400 26.61 25.74 12.46
C ILE A 400 26.80 27.00 13.32
N SER A 401 26.80 28.17 12.68
CA SER A 401 27.06 29.47 13.30
C SER A 401 25.83 30.08 13.96
N SER A 402 24.66 29.88 13.38
CA SER A 402 23.36 30.24 13.97
C SER A 402 22.30 29.22 13.63
N VAL A 403 21.30 29.11 14.51
CA VAL A 403 20.03 28.41 14.26
C VAL A 403 18.93 29.45 14.44
N GLY A 404 18.11 29.63 13.41
CA GLY A 404 16.96 30.53 13.37
C GLY A 404 15.69 29.88 13.90
N ASP A 405 14.55 30.52 13.66
CA ASP A 405 13.25 29.87 13.87
C ASP A 405 13.10 28.70 12.87
N ASN A 406 12.21 27.74 13.19
CA ASN A 406 11.95 26.55 12.35
C ASN A 406 13.17 25.67 12.00
N ASN A 407 14.30 25.78 12.71
CA ASN A 407 15.59 25.13 12.38
C ASN A 407 16.28 25.62 11.11
N GLU A 408 16.05 26.87 10.67
CA GLU A 408 16.92 27.49 9.66
C GLU A 408 18.36 27.58 10.18
N ILE A 409 19.38 27.42 9.33
CA ILE A 409 20.79 27.38 9.74
C ILE A 409 21.70 28.24 8.85
N THR A 410 22.73 28.82 9.47
CA THR A 410 23.87 29.40 8.75
C THR A 410 25.16 28.75 9.21
N GLY A 411 26.15 28.66 8.34
CA GLY A 411 27.39 27.98 8.71
C GLY A 411 28.44 27.87 7.62
N THR A 412 29.40 26.98 7.88
CA THR A 412 30.42 26.58 6.92
C THR A 412 30.65 25.08 6.96
N ILE A 413 30.91 24.48 5.81
CA ILE A 413 31.25 23.06 5.66
C ILE A 413 32.58 22.92 4.92
N SER A 414 33.39 21.93 5.31
CA SER A 414 34.48 21.42 4.49
C SER A 414 34.63 19.93 4.78
N ALA A 415 34.58 19.10 3.74
CA ALA A 415 34.46 17.64 3.91
C ALA A 415 35.08 16.87 2.75
N THR A 416 35.68 15.72 3.06
CA THR A 416 36.00 14.69 2.07
C THR A 416 34.89 13.64 2.12
N LEU A 417 34.18 13.48 1.02
CA LEU A 417 33.15 12.45 0.83
C LEU A 417 33.73 11.32 -0.01
N VAL A 418 33.51 10.06 0.38
CA VAL A 418 34.04 8.88 -0.30
C VAL A 418 32.88 8.02 -0.77
N GLU A 419 33.00 7.47 -1.99
CA GLU A 419 31.99 6.58 -2.59
C GLU A 419 31.68 5.41 -1.64
N ALA A 420 30.40 5.23 -1.32
CA ALA A 420 29.94 4.29 -0.31
C ALA A 420 28.57 3.70 -0.68
N ASN A 421 28.41 2.40 -0.47
CA ASN A 421 27.09 1.78 -0.51
C ASN A 421 26.43 1.93 0.87
N ILE A 422 25.22 2.50 0.91
CA ILE A 422 24.41 2.67 2.11
C ILE A 422 23.10 1.96 1.88
N ALA A 423 22.96 0.81 2.54
CA ALA A 423 21.88 -0.13 2.26
C ALA A 423 21.56 -0.97 3.50
N LYS A 424 20.45 -1.71 3.45
CA LYS A 424 20.08 -2.64 4.52
C LYS A 424 20.80 -3.98 4.35
N ASP A 425 21.13 -4.61 5.48
CA ASP A 425 21.59 -5.99 5.53
C ASP A 425 20.40 -6.98 5.61
N ALA A 426 20.71 -8.28 5.60
CA ALA A 426 19.72 -9.35 5.71
C ALA A 426 18.94 -9.39 7.05
N ASN A 427 19.21 -8.46 7.98
CA ASN A 427 18.50 -8.29 9.26
C ASN A 427 17.76 -6.94 9.33
N ASP A 428 17.54 -6.28 8.19
CA ASP A 428 16.94 -4.94 8.05
C ASP A 428 17.77 -3.80 8.67
N LYS A 429 19.05 -4.04 9.00
CA LYS A 429 19.93 -3.03 9.59
C LYS A 429 20.63 -2.22 8.49
N ILE A 430 20.51 -0.89 8.54
CA ILE A 430 21.29 0.02 7.69
C ILE A 430 22.80 -0.15 7.99
N ILE A 431 23.59 -0.23 6.91
CA ILE A 431 25.05 -0.37 6.93
C ILE A 431 25.68 0.57 5.89
N THR A 432 26.70 1.29 6.30
CA THR A 432 27.58 2.10 5.45
C THR A 432 28.84 1.32 5.08
N THR A 433 29.06 1.09 3.77
CA THR A 433 30.22 0.38 3.25
C THR A 433 31.00 1.26 2.27
N PHE A 434 32.11 1.86 2.72
CA PHE A 434 33.03 2.60 1.85
C PHE A 434 33.72 1.70 0.82
N LEU A 435 33.99 2.22 -0.37
CA LEU A 435 34.69 1.53 -1.46
C LEU A 435 36.18 1.89 -1.46
N ALA A 436 37.06 0.89 -1.49
CA ALA A 436 38.50 1.05 -1.27
C ALA A 436 39.25 1.75 -2.41
N THR A 437 38.74 1.60 -3.63
CA THR A 437 39.15 2.36 -4.83
C THR A 437 38.09 3.41 -5.19
N GLY A 438 37.21 3.75 -4.24
CA GLY A 438 36.08 4.64 -4.45
C GLY A 438 36.56 6.00 -4.92
N ASN A 439 35.78 6.62 -5.82
CA ASN A 439 35.96 8.01 -6.14
C ASN A 439 35.73 8.83 -4.85
N CYS A 440 36.37 9.98 -4.73
CA CYS A 440 36.09 10.91 -3.64
C CYS A 440 35.73 12.29 -4.18
N MET A 441 34.88 12.98 -3.43
CA MET A 441 34.52 14.36 -3.65
C MET A 441 35.04 15.22 -2.50
N GLU A 442 35.62 16.38 -2.83
CA GLU A 442 36.11 17.35 -1.83
C GLU A 442 35.23 18.59 -1.84
N ILE A 443 34.57 18.85 -0.71
CA ILE A 443 33.94 20.14 -0.43
C ILE A 443 35.03 21.04 0.15
N GLU A 444 35.62 21.88 -0.70
CA GLU A 444 36.40 23.05 -0.25
C GLU A 444 35.53 23.89 0.70
N THR A 445 36.15 24.68 1.59
CA THR A 445 35.42 25.40 2.63
C THR A 445 34.34 26.33 2.06
N ALA A 446 33.09 25.88 2.12
CA ALA A 446 31.92 26.57 1.61
C ALA A 446 31.11 27.16 2.76
N ALA A 447 30.51 28.32 2.55
CA ALA A 447 29.46 28.85 3.43
C ALA A 447 28.12 28.24 3.03
N PHE A 448 27.18 28.14 3.97
CA PHE A 448 25.79 27.84 3.66
C PHE A 448 24.86 28.73 4.48
N ASP A 449 23.72 29.07 3.90
CA ASP A 449 22.67 29.87 4.53
C ASP A 449 21.30 29.31 4.08
N THR A 450 20.42 29.05 5.03
CA THR A 450 19.03 28.62 4.80
C THR A 450 18.03 29.61 5.39
N LEU A 451 18.47 30.78 5.86
CA LEU A 451 17.57 31.84 6.30
C LEU A 451 16.85 32.38 5.06
N THR A 452 15.52 32.31 5.06
CA THR A 452 14.71 32.96 4.02
C THR A 452 14.78 34.48 4.18
N GLU A 453 15.03 35.23 3.08
CA GLU A 453 14.92 36.71 3.04
C GLU A 453 13.46 37.21 3.14
#